data_AF-A0A7V4J2C4-F1
#
_entry.id   AF-A0A7V4J2C4-F1
#
_cell.length_a   1.000
_cell.length_b   1.000
_cell.length_c   1.000
_cell.angle_alpha   90.00
_cell.angle_beta   90.00
_cell.angle_gamma   90.00
#
_symmetry.space_group_name_H-M   'P 1'
#
loop_
_entity.id
_entity.type
_entity.pdbx_description
1 polymer ?
#
loop_
_entity_poly.entity_id
_entity_poly.type
_entity_poly.pdbx_seq_one_letter_code
_entity_poly.pdbx_strand_id
1 'polypeptide(L)'
;MTQQQIRRIRQLNMRIGNKNLKIANLDRIRKAVDKIDGKILKLLNLRASKALLIGDEKKKAGLPVVDLKREKQIIERMIKMNNGPLSDEQVARLYKSIISSCRNLQKKIHEGGE
;
A
#
# COMPACT_ATOMS: atom_id res chain seq x y z
N MET A 1 42.38 -17.07 33.22
CA MET A 1 42.12 -16.84 31.77
C MET A 1 43.23 -15.97 31.21
N THR A 2 43.71 -16.25 29.99
CA THR A 2 44.78 -15.46 29.37
C THR A 2 44.26 -14.10 28.88
N GLN A 3 45.15 -13.10 28.79
CA GLN A 3 44.80 -11.77 28.24
C GLN A 3 44.22 -11.85 26.82
N GLN A 4 44.65 -12.85 26.04
CA GLN A 4 44.13 -13.11 24.70
C GLN A 4 42.68 -13.65 24.72
N GLN A 5 42.35 -14.53 25.68
CA GLN A 5 40.98 -15.03 25.87
C GLN A 5 40.02 -13.91 26.29
N ILE A 6 40.45 -13.02 27.20
CA ILE A 6 39.64 -11.88 27.66
C ILE A 6 39.34 -10.91 26.51
N ARG A 7 40.34 -10.58 25.67
CA ARG A 7 40.15 -9.73 24.47
C ARG A 7 39.16 -10.33 23.48
N ARG A 8 39.22 -11.64 23.24
CA ARG A 8 38.34 -12.35 22.31
C ARG A 8 36.88 -12.32 22.77
N ILE A 9 36.62 -12.51 24.07
CA ILE A 9 35.27 -12.43 24.64
C ILE A 9 34.71 -11.01 24.54
N ARG A 10 35.52 -9.97 24.83
CA ARG A 10 35.09 -8.57 24.67
C ARG A 10 34.69 -8.24 23.22
N GLN A 11 35.47 -8.69 22.24
CA GLN A 11 35.14 -8.50 20.82
C GLN A 11 33.85 -9.23 20.42
N LEU A 12 33.65 -10.47 20.90
CA LEU A 12 32.45 -11.24 20.63
C LEU A 12 31.21 -10.56 21.21
N ASN A 13 31.28 -10.08 22.45
CA ASN A 13 30.17 -9.36 23.09
C ASN A 13 29.80 -8.07 22.36
N MET A 14 30.78 -7.30 21.88
CA MET A 14 30.52 -6.11 21.04
C MET A 14 29.83 -6.46 19.72
N ARG A 15 30.26 -7.54 19.04
CA ARG A 15 29.63 -8.00 17.80
C ARG A 15 28.18 -8.46 18.04
N ILE A 16 27.93 -9.20 19.11
CA ILE A 16 26.59 -9.64 19.51
C ILE A 16 25.70 -8.42 19.81
N GLY A 17 26.19 -7.45 20.60
CA GLY A 17 25.46 -6.22 20.90
C GLY A 17 25.07 -5.42 19.65
N ASN A 18 26.01 -5.24 18.71
CA ASN A 18 25.74 -4.56 17.44
C ASN A 18 24.73 -5.30 16.57
N LYS A 19 24.77 -6.65 16.53
CA LYS A 19 23.79 -7.46 15.81
C LYS A 19 22.40 -7.30 16.42
N ASN A 20 22.28 -7.37 17.74
CA ASN A 20 21.01 -7.20 18.45
C ASN A 20 20.42 -5.80 18.23
N LEU A 21 21.25 -4.75 18.24
CA LEU A 21 20.81 -3.38 17.95
C LEU A 21 20.28 -3.23 16.52
N LYS A 22 20.94 -3.85 15.53
CA LYS A 22 20.45 -3.86 14.13
C LYS A 22 19.10 -4.57 14.00
N ILE A 23 18.91 -5.71 14.67
CA ILE A 23 17.63 -6.43 14.71
C ILE A 23 16.54 -5.55 15.33
N ALA A 24 16.83 -4.92 16.47
CA ALA A 24 15.87 -4.02 17.13
C ALA A 24 15.48 -2.82 16.25
N ASN A 25 16.43 -2.26 15.48
CA ASN A 25 16.14 -1.18 14.55
C ASN A 25 15.25 -1.65 13.38
N LEU A 26 15.55 -2.82 12.80
CA LEU A 26 14.73 -3.41 11.75
C LEU A 26 13.29 -3.65 12.22
N ASP A 27 13.12 -4.21 13.41
CA ASP A 27 11.80 -4.48 13.97
C ASP A 27 11.02 -3.20 14.27
N ARG A 28 11.71 -2.13 14.69
CA ARG A 28 11.10 -0.81 14.85
C ARG A 28 10.59 -0.25 13.52
N ILE A 29 11.37 -0.38 12.44
CA ILE A 29 10.96 0.06 11.10
C ILE A 29 9.76 -0.76 10.61
N ARG A 30 9.79 -2.08 10.77
CA ARG A 30 8.66 -2.96 10.40
C ARG A 30 7.37 -2.58 11.11
N LYS A 31 7.42 -2.34 12.43
CA LYS A 31 6.25 -1.85 13.19
C LYS A 31 5.72 -0.49 12.69
N ALA A 32 6.59 0.35 12.12
CA ALA A 32 6.14 1.60 11.51
C ALA A 32 5.43 1.34 10.16
N VAL A 33 5.94 0.40 9.36
CA VAL A 33 5.29 -0.06 8.12
C VAL A 33 3.92 -0.66 8.42
N ASP A 34 3.81 -1.56 9.41
CA ASP A 34 2.52 -2.19 9.78
C ASP A 34 1.44 -1.13 10.11
N LYS A 35 1.83 -0.05 10.80
CA LYS A 35 0.93 1.07 11.11
C LYS A 35 0.51 1.85 9.88
N ILE A 36 1.41 2.02 8.91
CA ILE A 36 1.13 2.66 7.62
C ILE A 36 0.17 1.77 6.82
N ASP A 37 0.42 0.47 6.76
CA ASP A 37 -0.40 -0.50 6.04
C ASP A 37 -1.83 -0.54 6.59
N GLY A 38 -2.01 -0.49 7.91
CA GLY A 38 -3.33 -0.36 8.52
C GLY A 38 -4.08 0.90 8.08
N LYS A 39 -3.38 2.03 7.90
CA LYS A 39 -3.97 3.28 7.39
C LYS A 39 -4.29 3.18 5.90
N ILE A 40 -3.40 2.57 5.10
CA ILE A 40 -3.62 2.32 3.67
C ILE A 40 -4.88 1.47 3.49
N LEU A 41 -5.01 0.36 4.21
CA LEU A 41 -6.18 -0.51 4.13
C LEU A 41 -7.47 0.24 4.47
N LYS A 42 -7.48 1.04 5.53
CA LYS A 42 -8.64 1.88 5.90
C LYS A 42 -9.05 2.84 4.78
N LEU A 43 -8.08 3.51 4.16
CA LEU A 43 -8.32 4.45 3.05
C LEU A 43 -8.80 3.73 1.79
N LEU A 44 -8.24 2.57 1.48
CA LEU A 44 -8.67 1.75 0.34
C LEU A 44 -10.10 1.25 0.50
N ASN A 45 -10.48 0.80 1.70
CA ASN A 45 -11.85 0.39 2.00
C ASN A 45 -12.82 1.57 1.86
N LEU A 46 -12.47 2.75 2.39
CA LEU A 46 -13.29 3.96 2.21
C LEU A 46 -13.46 4.31 0.73
N ARG A 47 -12.38 4.24 -0.07
CA ARG A 47 -12.44 4.45 -1.51
C ARG A 47 -13.34 3.44 -2.20
N ALA A 48 -13.27 2.17 -1.80
CA ALA A 48 -14.12 1.11 -2.34
C ALA A 48 -15.60 1.37 -2.02
N SER A 49 -15.95 1.75 -0.79
CA SER A 49 -17.32 2.13 -0.43
C SER A 49 -17.86 3.28 -1.27
N LYS A 50 -17.04 4.30 -1.57
CA LYS A 50 -17.45 5.39 -2.48
C LYS A 50 -17.59 4.91 -3.93
N ALA A 51 -16.77 3.97 -4.36
CA ALA A 51 -16.89 3.37 -5.69
C ALA A 51 -18.20 2.57 -5.84
N LEU A 52 -18.69 1.91 -4.78
CA LEU A 52 -19.99 1.23 -4.79
C LEU A 52 -21.13 2.24 -5.02
N LEU A 53 -21.14 3.36 -4.28
CA LEU A 53 -22.12 4.42 -4.47
C LEU A 53 -22.10 4.99 -5.90
N ILE A 54 -20.91 5.16 -6.48
CA ILE A 54 -20.77 5.57 -7.89
C ILE A 54 -21.38 4.52 -8.82
N GLY A 55 -21.18 3.23 -8.53
CA GLY A 55 -21.77 2.12 -9.27
C GLY A 55 -23.31 2.15 -9.24
N ASP A 56 -23.90 2.43 -8.08
CA ASP A 56 -25.35 2.54 -7.91
C ASP A 56 -25.92 3.70 -8.72
N GLU A 57 -25.28 4.88 -8.67
CA GLU A 57 -25.71 6.03 -9.48
C GLU A 57 -25.56 5.76 -10.98
N LYS A 58 -24.48 5.08 -11.40
CA LYS A 58 -24.33 4.64 -12.80
C LYS A 58 -25.41 3.67 -13.22
N LYS A 59 -25.79 2.72 -12.37
CA LYS A 59 -26.88 1.76 -12.63
C LYS A 59 -28.20 2.49 -12.83
N LYS A 60 -28.55 3.43 -11.93
CA LYS A 60 -29.76 4.26 -12.04
C LYS A 60 -29.78 5.09 -13.32
N ALA A 61 -28.62 5.59 -13.76
CA ALA A 61 -28.48 6.40 -14.96
C ALA A 61 -28.28 5.59 -16.26
N GLY A 62 -28.28 4.25 -16.22
CA GLY A 62 -27.99 3.41 -17.38
C GLY A 62 -26.58 3.57 -17.95
N LEU A 63 -25.62 4.02 -17.13
CA LEU A 63 -24.25 4.28 -17.54
C LEU A 63 -23.34 3.05 -17.35
N PRO A 64 -22.33 2.86 -18.20
CA PRO A 64 -21.39 1.76 -18.06
C PRO A 64 -20.52 1.91 -16.80
N VAL A 65 -20.24 0.78 -16.15
CA VAL A 65 -19.34 0.71 -14.99
C VAL A 65 -17.93 1.19 -15.34
N VAL A 66 -17.43 0.82 -16.52
CA VAL A 66 -16.10 1.21 -17.01
C VAL A 66 -16.14 2.62 -17.60
N ASP A 67 -15.22 3.49 -17.15
CA ASP A 67 -15.02 4.83 -17.71
C ASP A 67 -13.52 5.09 -17.88
N LEU A 68 -12.99 4.77 -19.06
CA LEU A 68 -11.56 4.86 -19.35
C LEU A 68 -11.01 6.28 -19.24
N LYS A 69 -11.81 7.29 -19.59
CA LYS A 69 -11.43 8.70 -19.48
C LYS A 69 -11.25 9.07 -18.02
N ARG A 70 -12.19 8.67 -17.16
CA ARG A 70 -12.09 8.90 -15.72
C ARG A 70 -10.90 8.19 -15.11
N GLU A 71 -10.64 6.94 -15.49
CA GLU A 71 -9.49 6.17 -14.98
C GLU A 71 -8.16 6.84 -15.34
N LYS A 72 -8.00 7.27 -16.60
CA LYS A 72 -6.81 8.02 -17.06
C LYS A 72 -6.60 9.29 -16.24
N GLN A 73 -7.66 10.09 -16.03
CA GLN A 73 -7.59 11.31 -15.21
C GLN A 73 -7.18 11.04 -13.76
N ILE A 74 -7.61 9.93 -13.16
CA ILE A 74 -7.18 9.56 -11.81
C ILE A 74 -5.67 9.32 -11.82
N ILE A 75 -5.17 8.51 -12.75
CA ILE A 75 -3.76 8.12 -12.81
C ILE A 75 -2.88 9.35 -13.05
N GLU A 76 -3.21 10.19 -14.04
CA GLU A 76 -2.46 11.42 -14.34
C GLU A 76 -2.40 12.36 -13.14
N ARG A 77 -3.52 12.53 -12.42
CA ARG A 77 -3.54 13.34 -11.20
C ARG A 77 -2.64 12.76 -10.11
N MET A 78 -2.59 11.44 -9.95
CA MET A 78 -1.74 10.79 -8.93
C MET A 78 -0.26 10.86 -9.27
N ILE A 79 0.09 10.72 -10.55
CA ILE A 79 1.44 10.95 -11.06
C ILE A 79 1.86 12.41 -10.78
N LYS A 80 1.03 13.38 -11.14
CA LYS A 80 1.33 14.81 -10.91
C LYS A 80 1.53 15.16 -9.43
N MET A 81 0.89 14.42 -8.52
CA MET A 81 1.01 14.62 -7.07
C MET A 81 2.14 13.80 -6.44
N ASN A 82 2.84 12.95 -7.21
CA ASN A 82 3.89 12.07 -6.71
C ASN A 82 5.17 12.87 -6.42
N ASN A 83 5.39 13.19 -5.15
CA ASN A 83 6.63 13.79 -4.64
C ASN A 83 7.42 12.80 -3.76
N GLY A 84 7.07 11.51 -3.85
CA GLY A 84 7.63 10.45 -3.03
C GLY A 84 8.75 9.68 -3.73
N PRO A 85 9.31 8.67 -3.05
CA PRO A 85 10.40 7.86 -3.59
C PRO A 85 9.95 6.81 -4.62
N LEU A 86 8.66 6.71 -4.93
CA LEU A 86 8.14 5.82 -5.98
C LEU A 86 8.29 6.49 -7.34
N SER A 87 8.62 5.69 -8.37
CA SER A 87 8.56 6.17 -9.75
C SER A 87 7.11 6.38 -10.20
N ASP A 88 6.90 7.24 -11.20
CA ASP A 88 5.57 7.50 -11.75
C ASP A 88 4.92 6.24 -12.31
N GLU A 89 5.71 5.34 -12.90
CA GLU A 89 5.24 4.04 -13.37
C GLU A 89 4.78 3.15 -12.22
N GLN A 90 5.46 3.17 -11.07
CA GLN A 90 5.04 2.44 -9.87
C GLN A 90 3.70 2.98 -9.35
N VAL A 91 3.56 4.30 -9.25
CA VAL A 91 2.29 4.95 -8.86
C VAL A 91 1.17 4.59 -9.83
N ALA A 92 1.42 4.67 -11.13
CA ALA A 92 0.45 4.31 -12.15
C ALA A 92 -0.02 2.86 -12.02
N ARG A 93 0.89 1.91 -11.80
CA ARG A 93 0.56 0.49 -11.61
C ARG A 93 -0.30 0.28 -10.36
N LEU A 94 0.06 0.89 -9.23
CA LEU A 94 -0.72 0.79 -7.98
C LEU A 94 -2.14 1.32 -8.19
N TYR A 95 -2.30 2.49 -8.80
CA TYR A 95 -3.62 3.07 -9.02
C TYR A 95 -4.47 2.30 -10.03
N LYS A 96 -3.86 1.71 -11.08
CA LYS A 96 -4.57 0.78 -11.98
C LYS A 96 -5.13 -0.41 -11.21
N SER A 97 -4.35 -1.03 -10.31
CA SER A 97 -4.82 -2.14 -9.48
C SER A 97 -5.97 -1.72 -8.57
N ILE A 98 -5.85 -0.59 -7.87
CA ILE A 98 -6.89 -0.07 -6.98
C ILE A 98 -8.19 0.21 -7.75
N ILE A 99 -8.09 0.85 -8.93
CA ILE A 99 -9.23 1.11 -9.82
C ILE A 99 -9.87 -0.20 -10.25
N SER A 100 -9.08 -1.17 -10.71
CA SER A 100 -9.57 -2.47 -11.17
C SER A 100 -10.32 -3.22 -10.07
N SER A 101 -9.79 -3.26 -8.85
CA SER A 101 -10.46 -3.86 -7.69
C SER A 101 -11.81 -3.21 -7.41
N CYS A 102 -11.89 -1.87 -7.43
CA CYS A 102 -13.14 -1.14 -7.19
C CYS A 102 -14.17 -1.32 -8.31
N ARG A 103 -13.71 -1.42 -9.56
CA ARG A 103 -14.55 -1.70 -10.72
C ARG A 103 -15.16 -3.09 -10.65
N ASN A 104 -14.39 -4.09 -10.22
CA ASN A 104 -14.90 -5.44 -10.03
C ASN A 104 -15.98 -5.51 -8.94
N LEU A 105 -15.87 -4.71 -7.88
CA LEU A 105 -16.93 -4.60 -6.87
C LEU A 105 -18.21 -4.00 -7.46
N GLN A 106 -18.10 -2.95 -8.27
CA GLN A 106 -19.26 -2.34 -8.94
C GLN A 106 -19.96 -3.31 -9.89
N LYS A 107 -19.19 -4.08 -10.67
CA LYS A 107 -19.74 -5.09 -11.60
C LYS A 107 -20.64 -6.10 -10.89
N LYS A 108 -20.20 -6.61 -9.73
CA LYS A 108 -21.00 -7.57 -8.95
C LYS A 108 -22.38 -7.02 -8.55
N ILE A 109 -22.48 -5.74 -8.22
CA ILE A 109 -23.77 -5.08 -7.90
C ILE A 109 -24.58 -4.75 -9.16
N HIS A 110 -23.89 -4.40 -10.24
CA HIS A 110 -24.52 -4.07 -11.50
C HIS A 110 -25.16 -5.31 -12.15
N GLU A 111 -24.47 -6.45 -12.12
CA GLU A 111 -24.88 -7.74 -12.72
C GLU A 111 -25.82 -8.56 -11.80
N GLY A 112 -25.71 -8.44 -10.47
CA GLY A 112 -26.53 -9.19 -9.50
C GLY A 112 -27.95 -8.65 -9.27
N GLY A 113 -28.61 -8.16 -10.32
CA GLY A 113 -29.98 -7.61 -10.28
C GLY A 113 -31.02 -8.44 -11.03
N GLU A 114 -30.87 -9.76 -11.04
CA GLU A 114 -31.91 -10.72 -11.45
C GLU A 114 -32.67 -11.25 -10.24
#